data_AF-A0A3L7Q480-F1
#
_entry.id   AF-A0A3L7Q480-F1
#
_cell.length_a   1.000
_cell.length_b   1.000
_cell.length_c   1.000
_cell.angle_alpha   90.00
_cell.angle_beta   90.00
_cell.angle_gamma   90.00
#
_symmetry.space_group_name_H-M   'P 1'
#
loop_
_entity.id
_entity.type
_entity.pdbx_description
1 polymer ?
#
loop_
_entity_poly.entity_id
_entity_poly.type
_entity_poly.pdbx_seq_one_letter_code
_entity_poly.pdbx_strand_id
1 'polypeptide(L)'
;MLIGASAKAKLTEWEGKAVQFEKMGFTTEVMTQIGIVEVVITLLFLIPRTAFLGAILLTGYLGGATVTHVRVGDNFATPIVIGVVVWVALGLRQSGIFTQALGVPWKAAPPAE
;
A
#
# COMPACT_ATOMS: atom_id res chain seq x y z
N MET A 1 9.25 -1.54 -6.08
CA MET A 1 9.37 -2.75 -6.93
C MET A 1 8.36 -3.84 -6.57
N LEU A 2 8.08 -4.10 -5.28
CA LEU A 2 7.12 -5.15 -4.85
C LEU A 2 5.66 -4.95 -5.32
N ILE A 3 5.10 -3.75 -5.18
CA ILE A 3 3.70 -3.47 -5.59
C ILE A 3 3.52 -3.58 -7.11
N GLY A 4 4.52 -3.13 -7.89
CA GLY A 4 4.50 -3.28 -9.35
C GLY A 4 4.56 -4.74 -9.81
N ALA A 5 5.24 -5.62 -9.07
CA ALA A 5 5.27 -7.05 -9.37
C ALA A 5 3.93 -7.72 -9.03
N SER A 6 3.29 -7.31 -7.93
CA SER A 6 1.97 -7.83 -7.53
C SER A 6 0.86 -7.40 -8.49
N ALA A 7 0.81 -6.11 -8.85
CA ALA A 7 -0.16 -5.60 -9.83
C ALA A 7 0.02 -6.27 -11.20
N LYS A 8 1.27 -6.46 -11.66
CA LYS A 8 1.53 -7.21 -12.89
C LYS A 8 0.97 -8.63 -12.80
N ALA A 9 1.24 -9.36 -11.73
CA ALA A 9 0.74 -10.72 -11.55
C ALA A 9 -0.81 -10.81 -11.53
N LYS A 10 -1.49 -9.76 -11.08
CA LYS A 10 -2.97 -9.67 -11.12
C LYS A 10 -3.51 -9.33 -12.52
N LEU A 11 -2.79 -8.52 -13.29
CA LEU A 11 -3.24 -8.00 -14.59
C LEU A 11 -2.78 -8.84 -15.80
N THR A 12 -1.70 -9.62 -15.67
CA THR A 12 -1.23 -10.52 -16.74
C THR A 12 -1.84 -11.91 -16.60
N GLU A 13 -2.08 -12.59 -17.73
CA GLU A 13 -2.41 -14.01 -17.75
C GLU A 13 -1.15 -14.86 -17.59
N TRP A 14 -1.19 -15.89 -16.73
CA TRP A 14 -0.07 -16.80 -16.48
C TRP A 14 -0.57 -18.18 -16.00
N GLU A 15 0.22 -19.23 -16.23
CA GLU A 15 -0.15 -20.61 -15.86
C GLU A 15 -0.29 -20.78 -14.34
N GLY A 16 -1.51 -20.98 -13.86
CA GLY A 16 -1.82 -21.13 -12.43
C GLY A 16 -2.58 -19.98 -11.80
N LYS A 17 -2.82 -18.87 -12.53
CA LYS A 17 -3.59 -17.71 -12.09
C LYS A 17 -4.97 -18.10 -11.54
N ALA A 18 -5.73 -18.88 -12.29
CA ALA A 18 -7.07 -19.31 -11.91
C ALA A 18 -7.05 -20.15 -10.61
N VAL A 19 -6.14 -21.13 -10.51
CA VAL A 19 -6.00 -21.99 -9.31
C VAL A 19 -5.62 -21.17 -8.09
N GLN A 20 -4.74 -20.17 -8.23
CA GLN A 20 -4.32 -19.33 -7.11
C GLN A 20 -5.44 -18.38 -6.65
N PHE A 21 -6.25 -17.87 -7.58
CA PHE A 21 -7.37 -16.98 -7.27
C PHE A 21 -8.58 -17.73 -6.70
N GLU A 22 -8.83 -18.95 -7.19
CA GLU A 22 -9.84 -19.85 -6.64
C GLU A 22 -9.53 -20.22 -5.19
N LYS A 23 -8.25 -20.45 -4.83
CA LYS A 23 -7.83 -20.61 -3.42
C LYS A 23 -8.18 -19.41 -2.54
N MET A 24 -8.20 -18.21 -3.11
CA MET A 24 -8.61 -16.99 -2.40
C MET A 24 -10.13 -16.75 -2.44
N GLY A 25 -10.89 -17.60 -3.13
CA GLY A 25 -12.33 -17.45 -3.31
C GLY A 25 -12.72 -16.29 -4.23
N PHE A 26 -11.83 -15.85 -5.12
CA PHE A 26 -12.08 -14.74 -6.05
C PHE A 26 -12.12 -15.20 -7.50
N THR A 27 -13.00 -14.58 -8.29
CA THR A 27 -13.02 -14.76 -9.74
C THR A 27 -11.89 -13.95 -10.40
N THR A 28 -11.50 -14.34 -11.61
CA THR A 28 -10.47 -13.63 -12.39
C THR A 28 -10.85 -12.16 -12.67
N GLU A 29 -12.14 -11.89 -12.86
CA GLU A 29 -12.66 -10.53 -13.06
C GLU A 29 -12.47 -9.66 -11.82
N VAL A 30 -12.87 -10.15 -10.64
CA VAL A 30 -12.67 -9.45 -9.36
C VAL A 30 -11.19 -9.19 -9.11
N MET A 31 -10.31 -10.15 -9.41
CA MET A 31 -8.87 -9.96 -9.25
C MET A 31 -8.28 -8.93 -10.20
N THR A 32 -8.81 -8.85 -11.43
CA THR A 32 -8.41 -7.79 -12.38
C THR A 32 -8.80 -6.42 -11.84
N GLN A 33 -10.02 -6.27 -11.30
CA GLN A 33 -10.47 -5.02 -10.68
C GLN A 33 -9.61 -4.64 -9.46
N ILE A 34 -9.27 -5.61 -8.60
CA ILE A 34 -8.36 -5.43 -7.47
C ILE A 34 -6.97 -4.96 -7.93
N GLY A 35 -6.46 -5.52 -9.03
CA GLY A 35 -5.20 -5.10 -9.64
C GLY A 35 -5.24 -3.67 -10.19
N ILE A 36 -6.35 -3.26 -10.82
CA ILE A 36 -6.55 -1.88 -11.29
C ILE A 36 -6.54 -0.91 -10.11
N VAL A 37 -7.29 -1.22 -9.03
CA VAL A 37 -7.31 -0.40 -7.81
C VAL A 37 -5.90 -0.26 -7.24
N GLU A 38 -5.16 -1.37 -7.11
CA GLU A 38 -3.77 -1.37 -6.64
C GLU A 38 -2.87 -0.44 -7.45
N VAL A 39 -2.97 -0.47 -8.78
CA VAL A 39 -2.19 0.41 -9.66
C VAL A 39 -2.55 1.87 -9.43
N VAL A 40 -3.84 2.20 -9.43
CA VAL A 40 -4.31 3.60 -9.29
C VAL A 40 -3.84 4.20 -7.96
N ILE A 41 -4.06 3.51 -6.85
CA ILE A 41 -3.69 4.03 -5.52
C ILE A 41 -2.16 4.12 -5.35
N THR A 42 -1.41 3.21 -6.00
CA THR A 42 0.06 3.26 -6.02
C THR A 42 0.58 4.45 -6.83
N LEU A 43 -0.05 4.75 -7.97
CA LEU A 43 0.29 5.93 -8.77
C LEU A 43 0.04 7.21 -7.97
N LEU A 44 -1.09 7.28 -7.23
CA LEU A 44 -1.35 8.40 -6.32
C LEU A 44 -0.29 8.53 -5.23
N PHE A 45 0.21 7.42 -4.68
CA PHE A 45 1.30 7.43 -3.70
C PHE A 45 2.64 7.90 -4.30
N LEU A 46 2.92 7.53 -5.55
CA LEU A 46 4.16 7.88 -6.23
C LEU A 46 4.24 9.38 -6.57
N ILE A 47 3.12 10.02 -6.90
CA ILE A 47 3.07 11.46 -7.19
C ILE A 47 3.18 12.25 -5.87
N PRO A 48 4.24 13.09 -5.67
CA PRO A 48 4.48 13.75 -4.38
C PRO A 48 3.30 14.60 -3.87
N ARG A 49 2.56 15.25 -4.77
CA ARG A 49 1.40 16.09 -4.42
C ARG A 49 0.22 15.30 -3.87
N THR A 50 0.09 14.02 -4.22
CA THR A 50 -1.00 13.14 -3.79
C THR A 50 -0.53 12.03 -2.86
N ALA A 51 0.75 12.02 -2.47
CA ALA A 51 1.38 10.92 -1.77
C ALA A 51 0.70 10.56 -0.45
N PHE A 52 0.25 11.56 0.31
CA PHE A 52 -0.49 11.35 1.56
C PHE A 52 -1.83 10.64 1.33
N LEU A 53 -2.61 11.08 0.35
CA LEU A 53 -3.86 10.41 -0.02
C LEU A 53 -3.60 8.98 -0.52
N GLY A 54 -2.57 8.80 -1.34
CA GLY A 54 -2.13 7.48 -1.81
C GLY A 54 -1.77 6.54 -0.65
N ALA A 55 -1.09 7.03 0.38
CA ALA A 55 -0.74 6.24 1.56
C ALA A 55 -1.97 5.79 2.36
N ILE A 56 -2.96 6.67 2.52
CA ILE A 56 -4.23 6.32 3.17
C ILE A 56 -4.97 5.24 2.37
N LEU A 57 -5.11 5.42 1.05
CA LEU A 57 -5.79 4.47 0.18
C LEU A 57 -5.06 3.11 0.14
N LEU A 58 -3.73 3.12 0.06
CA LEU A 58 -2.91 1.92 0.18
C LEU A 58 -3.12 1.21 1.53
N THR A 59 -3.27 1.95 2.62
CA THR A 59 -3.54 1.36 3.94
C THR A 59 -4.87 0.63 3.97
N GLY A 60 -5.93 1.24 3.43
CA GLY A 60 -7.23 0.59 3.29
C GLY A 60 -7.18 -0.67 2.41
N TYR A 61 -6.50 -0.58 1.27
CA TYR A 61 -6.30 -1.72 0.37
C TYR A 61 -5.53 -2.87 1.02
N LEU A 62 -4.41 -2.57 1.70
CA LEU A 62 -3.58 -3.57 2.38
C LEU A 62 -4.29 -4.17 3.61
N GLY A 63 -5.17 -3.42 4.27
CA GLY A 63 -6.09 -3.96 5.29
C GLY A 63 -7.00 -5.05 4.72
N GLY A 64 -7.60 -4.80 3.55
CA GLY A 64 -8.40 -5.81 2.83
C GLY A 64 -7.57 -7.04 2.44
N ALA A 65 -6.35 -6.84 1.93
CA ALA A 65 -5.43 -7.95 1.64
C ALA A 65 -5.10 -8.77 2.88
N THR A 66 -4.86 -8.12 4.02
CA THR A 66 -4.60 -8.77 5.32
C THR A 66 -5.77 -9.67 5.71
N VAL A 67 -7.01 -9.18 5.64
CA VAL A 67 -8.21 -9.97 5.94
C VAL A 67 -8.34 -11.17 5.01
N THR A 68 -8.06 -11.02 3.72
CA THR A 68 -8.07 -12.13 2.76
C THR A 68 -7.08 -13.23 3.15
N HIS A 69 -5.82 -12.88 3.46
CA HIS A 69 -4.81 -13.88 3.87
C HIS A 69 -5.19 -14.56 5.18
N VAL A 70 -5.69 -13.80 6.17
CA VAL A 70 -6.19 -14.38 7.44
C VAL A 70 -7.34 -15.36 7.19
N ARG A 71 -8.30 -15.00 6.32
CA ARG A 71 -9.48 -15.83 6.00
C ARG A 71 -9.09 -17.19 5.42
N VAL A 72 -8.05 -17.25 4.59
CA VAL A 72 -7.62 -18.49 3.93
C VAL A 72 -6.50 -19.22 4.68
N GLY A 73 -6.11 -18.74 5.87
CA GLY A 73 -5.07 -19.34 6.70
C GLY A 73 -3.65 -19.18 6.14
N ASP A 74 -3.42 -18.17 5.31
CA ASP A 74 -2.13 -17.88 4.68
C ASP A 74 -1.37 -16.78 5.44
N ASN A 75 -0.10 -16.56 5.11
CA ASN A 75 0.73 -15.56 5.78
C ASN A 75 0.23 -14.12 5.52
N PHE A 76 -0.28 -13.47 6.57
CA PHE A 76 -0.81 -12.11 6.52
C PHE A 76 0.20 -11.02 6.91
N ALA A 77 1.44 -11.38 7.26
CA ALA A 77 2.45 -10.39 7.67
C ALA A 77 2.89 -9.50 6.49
N THR A 78 2.92 -10.05 5.28
CA THR A 78 3.36 -9.35 4.06
C THR A 78 2.62 -8.04 3.81
N PRO A 79 1.26 -8.00 3.72
CA PRO A 79 0.55 -6.74 3.49
C PRO A 79 0.75 -5.72 4.62
N ILE A 80 0.90 -6.16 5.87
CA ILE A 80 1.18 -5.29 7.02
C ILE A 80 2.55 -4.63 6.89
N VAL A 81 3.59 -5.42 6.61
CA VAL A 81 4.96 -4.92 6.43
C VAL A 81 5.02 -3.92 5.29
N ILE A 82 4.34 -4.20 4.17
CA ILE A 82 4.23 -3.25 3.05
C ILE A 82 3.56 -1.95 3.50
N GLY A 83 2.50 -2.02 4.30
CA GLY A 83 1.81 -0.85 4.84
C GLY A 83 2.74 0.02 5.69
N VAL A 84 3.51 -0.60 6.59
CA VAL A 84 4.52 0.10 7.40
C VAL A 84 5.56 0.79 6.50
N VAL A 85 6.09 0.08 5.51
CA VAL A 85 7.07 0.64 4.56
C VAL A 85 6.50 1.84 3.78
N VAL A 86 5.23 1.80 3.38
CA VAL A 86 4.54 2.92 2.70
C VAL A 86 4.54 4.18 3.58
N TRP A 87 4.19 4.05 4.86
CA TRP A 87 4.18 5.20 5.79
C TRP A 87 5.58 5.70 6.13
N VAL A 88 6.55 4.80 6.33
CA VAL A 88 7.96 5.18 6.52
C VAL A 88 8.48 5.94 5.30
N ALA A 89 8.23 5.43 4.10
CA ALA A 89 8.64 6.09 2.86
C ALA A 89 7.99 7.48 2.70
N LEU A 90 6.73 7.64 3.11
CA LEU A 90 6.06 8.95 3.11
C LEU A 90 6.76 9.93 4.07
N GLY A 91 7.03 9.51 5.30
CA GLY A 91 7.73 10.34 6.29
C GLY A 91 9.13 10.76 5.86
N LEU A 92 9.86 9.86 5.19
CA LEU A 92 11.17 10.15 4.62
C LEU A 92 11.09 11.10 3.41
N ARG A 93 10.05 11.01 2.58
CA ARG A 93 9.85 11.89 1.41
C ARG A 93 9.38 13.30 1.81
N GLN A 94 8.60 13.41 2.88
CA GLN A 94 8.01 14.67 3.34
C GLN A 94 8.39 14.91 4.79
N SER A 95 9.64 15.36 5.00
CA SER A 95 10.15 15.72 6.31
C SER A 95 9.22 16.76 6.96
N GLY A 96 8.60 16.38 8.08
CA GLY A 96 7.64 17.23 8.79
C GLY A 96 6.18 16.82 8.65
N ILE A 97 5.82 15.86 7.78
CA ILE A 97 4.41 15.44 7.66
C ILE A 97 3.86 14.84 8.95
N PHE A 98 4.66 14.04 9.66
CA PHE A 98 4.28 13.51 10.97
C PHE A 98 4.31 14.59 12.05
N THR A 99 5.22 15.55 11.95
CA THR A 99 5.27 16.72 12.83
C THR A 99 3.99 17.55 12.71
N GLN A 100 3.52 17.79 11.49
CA GLN A 100 2.27 18.50 11.19
C GLN A 100 1.04 17.69 11.60
N ALA A 101 1.03 16.38 11.33
CA ALA A 101 -0.11 15.51 11.63
C ALA A 101 -0.28 15.21 13.13
N LEU A 102 0.83 15.02 13.85
CA LEU A 102 0.84 14.68 15.28
C LEU A 102 1.00 15.92 16.18
N GLY A 103 1.09 17.12 15.59
CA GLY A 103 1.19 18.39 16.32
C GLY A 103 2.47 18.52 17.16
N VAL A 104 3.55 17.83 16.77
CA VAL A 104 4.83 17.91 17.51
C VAL A 104 5.46 19.28 17.18
N PRO A 105 5.63 20.20 18.14
CA PRO A 105 6.30 21.46 17.85
C PRO A 105 7.78 21.16 17.56
N TRP A 106 8.23 21.41 16.32
CA TRP A 106 9.66 21.46 16.04
C TRP A 106 10.27 22.56 16.91
N LYS A 107 11.24 22.22 17.77
CA LYS A 107 12.00 23.23 18.54
C LYS A 107 12.64 24.19 17.54
N ALA A 108 12.22 25.45 17.57
CA ALA A 108 12.93 26.53 16.90
C ALA A 108 14.41 26.48 17.32
N ALA A 109 15.32 26.68 16.37
CA ALA A 109 16.74 26.84 16.68
C ALA A 109 16.90 27.96 17.73
N PRO A 110 17.81 27.80 18.72
CA PRO A 110 18.05 28.86 19.68
C PRO A 110 18.41 30.15 18.92
N PRO A 111 17.91 31.32 19.37
CA PRO A 111 18.23 32.58 18.73
C PRO A 111 19.75 32.74 18.68
N ALA A 112 20.27 33.17 17.53
CA ALA A 112 21.66 33.54 17.40
C ALA A 112 21.93 34.72 18.33
N GLU A 113 22.76 34.48 19.36
CA GLU A 113 23.38 35.53 20.17
C GLU A 113 24.41 36.30 19.36
#